data_AF-A0A6A6K7C6-F1
#
_entry.id   AF-A0A6A6K7C6-F1
#
_cell.length_a   1.000
_cell.length_b   1.000
_cell.length_c   1.000
_cell.angle_alpha   90.00
_cell.angle_beta   90.00
_cell.angle_gamma   90.00
#
_symmetry.space_group_name_H-M   'P 1'
#
loop_
_entity.id
_entity.type
_entity.pdbx_description
1 polymer ?
#
loop_
_entity_poly.entity_id
_entity_poly.type
_entity_poly.pdbx_seq_one_letter_code
_entity_poly.pdbx_strand_id
1 'polypeptide(L)'
;MEELDPEWSTCSTGSMQSPINLQDEKAEEVSYLGKLNRTYKPSNATLKNSGHDMELEWENGAGTLEINGIEYVLKQSLAHAF
;
A
#
# COMPACT_ATOMS: atom_id res chain seq x y z
N MET A 1 -9.58 -4.77 22.10
CA MET A 1 -10.29 -4.85 20.81
C MET A 1 -11.17 -6.07 20.93
N GLU A 2 -12.48 -5.93 20.75
CA GLU A 2 -13.38 -7.09 20.72
C GLU A 2 -13.10 -7.85 19.40
N GLU A 3 -12.98 -9.16 19.47
CA GLU A 3 -12.67 -9.99 18.30
C GLU A 3 -13.95 -10.15 17.48
N LEU A 4 -14.10 -9.32 16.44
CA LEU A 4 -15.30 -9.28 15.59
C LEU A 4 -15.43 -10.53 14.71
N ASP A 5 -14.29 -11.03 14.22
CA ASP A 5 -14.17 -12.23 13.42
C ASP A 5 -12.81 -12.89 13.71
N PRO A 6 -12.73 -14.21 13.92
CA PRO A 6 -11.46 -14.92 14.11
C PRO A 6 -10.45 -14.70 12.98
N GLU A 7 -10.89 -14.51 11.74
CA GLU A 7 -10.01 -14.23 10.60
C GLU A 7 -9.31 -12.86 10.72
N TRP A 8 -9.81 -11.96 11.56
CA TRP A 8 -9.26 -10.61 11.76
C TRP A 8 -8.41 -10.47 13.03
N SER A 9 -8.13 -11.59 13.71
CA SER A 9 -7.33 -11.63 14.95
C SER A 9 -5.97 -10.90 14.85
N THR A 10 -5.35 -10.91 13.67
CA THR A 10 -4.07 -10.22 13.40
C THR A 10 -4.17 -8.71 13.59
N CYS A 11 -5.34 -8.09 13.38
CA CYS A 11 -5.53 -6.65 13.59
C CYS A 11 -5.27 -6.23 15.04
N SER A 12 -5.49 -7.13 16.01
CA SER A 12 -5.28 -6.84 17.44
C SER A 12 -4.01 -7.45 18.02
N THR A 13 -3.55 -8.57 17.47
CA THR A 13 -2.43 -9.36 18.03
C THR A 13 -1.12 -9.19 17.25
N GLY A 14 -1.16 -8.64 16.03
CA GLY A 14 0.01 -8.46 15.19
C GLY A 14 1.01 -7.45 15.79
N SER A 15 2.30 -7.77 15.74
CA SER A 15 3.38 -6.88 16.21
C SER A 15 3.91 -5.92 15.13
N MET A 16 3.53 -6.12 13.87
CA MET A 16 3.97 -5.35 12.71
C MET A 16 2.76 -4.70 11.98
N GLN A 17 1.87 -4.07 12.75
CA GLN A 17 0.69 -3.38 12.22
C GLN A 17 1.04 -2.00 11.64
N SER A 18 0.19 -1.50 10.74
CA SER A 18 0.23 -0.14 10.19
C SER A 18 -1.09 0.59 10.50
N PRO A 19 -1.12 1.93 10.57
CA PRO A 19 0.00 2.85 10.37
C PRO A 19 0.97 2.88 11.56
N ILE A 20 2.17 3.42 11.32
CA ILE A 20 3.14 3.77 12.38
C ILE A 20 3.42 5.27 12.34
N ASN A 21 3.84 5.83 13.48
CA ASN A 21 4.29 7.21 13.53
C ASN A 21 5.71 7.32 12.98
N LEU A 22 5.89 8.02 11.85
CA LEU A 22 7.19 8.29 11.26
C LEU A 22 7.84 9.48 11.97
N GLN A 23 9.00 9.26 12.59
CA GLN A 23 9.80 10.25 13.31
C GLN A 23 11.20 10.27 12.70
N ASP A 24 11.65 11.43 12.23
CA ASP A 24 12.94 11.58 11.56
C ASP A 24 14.10 11.13 12.47
N GLU A 25 14.02 11.38 13.78
CA GLU A 25 15.05 11.00 14.74
C GLU A 25 15.20 9.48 14.94
N LYS A 26 14.21 8.70 14.48
CA LYS A 26 14.18 7.23 14.56
C LYS A 26 14.43 6.55 13.22
N ALA A 27 14.46 7.32 12.13
CA ALA A 27 14.69 6.78 10.80
C ALA A 27 16.19 6.53 10.60
N GLU A 28 16.52 5.39 9.98
CA GLU A 28 17.87 5.12 9.51
C GLU A 28 17.95 5.45 8.02
N GLU A 29 18.83 6.40 7.65
CA GLU A 29 19.07 6.72 6.26
C GLU A 29 20.02 5.69 5.63
N VAL A 30 19.51 5.00 4.61
CA VAL A 30 20.25 3.95 3.90
C VAL A 30 20.46 4.34 2.43
N SER A 31 21.69 4.73 2.09
CA SER A 31 22.02 5.29 0.77
C SER A 31 21.91 4.29 -0.39
N TYR A 32 21.99 2.99 -0.11
CA TYR A 32 21.93 1.95 -1.14
C TYR A 32 20.53 1.73 -1.74
N LEU A 33 19.46 2.22 -1.10
CA LEU A 33 18.10 2.07 -1.63
C LEU A 33 17.86 2.92 -2.89
N GLY A 34 18.58 4.04 -3.03
CA GLY A 34 18.47 4.91 -4.20
C GLY A 34 17.06 5.48 -4.43
N LYS A 35 16.76 5.84 -5.68
CA LYS A 35 15.43 6.32 -6.09
C LYS A 35 14.53 5.15 -6.45
N LEU A 36 13.27 5.25 -6.08
CA LEU A 36 12.25 4.26 -6.41
C LEU A 36 12.07 4.12 -7.94
N ASN A 37 12.32 2.93 -8.48
CA ASN A 37 12.21 2.63 -9.91
C ASN A 37 10.76 2.30 -10.28
N ARG A 38 10.14 3.15 -11.10
CA ARG A 38 8.72 3.08 -11.47
C ARG A 38 8.56 3.25 -12.97
N THR A 39 7.75 2.40 -13.58
CA THR A 39 7.42 2.40 -15.01
C THR A 39 5.90 2.42 -15.20
N TYR A 40 5.25 3.39 -14.56
CA TYR A 40 3.80 3.57 -14.68
C TYR A 40 3.40 4.18 -16.02
N LYS A 41 2.19 3.84 -16.47
CA LYS A 41 1.61 4.32 -17.72
C LYS A 41 0.13 4.65 -17.53
N PRO A 42 -0.42 5.62 -18.29
CA PRO A 42 -1.86 5.80 -18.36
C PRO A 42 -2.55 4.48 -18.72
N SER A 43 -3.62 4.14 -18.00
CA SER A 43 -4.37 2.89 -18.18
C SER A 43 -5.80 3.08 -17.70
N ASN A 44 -6.73 2.34 -18.30
CA ASN A 44 -8.14 2.38 -17.90
C ASN A 44 -8.31 1.86 -16.47
N ALA A 45 -9.13 2.53 -15.69
CA ALA A 45 -9.42 2.19 -14.30
C ALA A 45 -10.91 2.38 -13.99
N THR A 46 -11.39 1.62 -13.01
CA THR A 46 -12.70 1.78 -12.40
C THR A 46 -12.54 2.48 -11.05
N LEU A 47 -13.35 3.50 -10.80
CA LEU A 47 -13.48 4.11 -9.48
C LEU A 47 -14.53 3.34 -8.67
N LYS A 48 -14.14 2.86 -7.49
CA LYS A 48 -14.98 2.12 -6.54
C LYS A 48 -15.12 2.90 -5.23
N ASN A 49 -16.27 2.72 -4.58
CA ASN A 49 -16.55 3.21 -3.24
C ASN A 49 -16.99 2.03 -2.39
N SER A 50 -16.22 1.70 -1.35
CA SER A 50 -16.48 0.57 -0.45
C SER A 50 -17.38 0.93 0.75
N GLY A 51 -17.70 2.22 0.91
CA GLY A 51 -18.31 2.78 2.11
C GLY A 51 -17.29 3.20 3.19
N HIS A 52 -16.05 2.74 3.09
CA HIS A 52 -14.96 3.07 4.04
C HIS A 52 -13.78 3.78 3.36
N ASP A 53 -13.61 3.61 2.05
CA ASP A 53 -12.61 4.28 1.23
C ASP A 53 -13.11 4.52 -0.21
N MET A 54 -12.31 5.28 -0.96
CA MET A 54 -12.44 5.42 -2.42
C MET A 54 -11.22 4.76 -3.07
N GLU A 55 -11.46 3.85 -4.02
CA GLU A 55 -10.41 3.05 -4.66
C GLU A 55 -10.44 3.24 -6.18
N LEU A 56 -9.27 3.42 -6.80
CA LEU A 56 -9.07 3.24 -8.23
C LEU A 56 -8.48 1.85 -8.47
N GLU A 57 -9.14 1.06 -9.31
CA GLU A 57 -8.69 -0.29 -9.70
C GLU A 57 -8.41 -0.35 -11.20
N TRP A 58 -7.24 -0.85 -11.58
CA TRP A 58 -6.85 -1.05 -12.97
C TRP A 58 -6.98 -2.52 -13.39
N GLU A 59 -7.86 -2.81 -14.35
CA GLU A 59 -8.18 -4.18 -14.80
C GLU A 59 -6.93 -4.98 -15.19
N ASN A 60 -6.02 -4.36 -15.94
CA ASN A 60 -4.78 -4.99 -16.43
C ASN A 60 -3.51 -4.42 -15.74
N GLY A 61 -3.69 -3.63 -14.68
CA GLY A 61 -2.63 -2.88 -14.02
C GLY A 61 -2.15 -1.64 -14.80
N ALA A 62 -1.42 -0.76 -14.09
CA ALA A 62 -0.98 0.54 -14.61
C ALA A 62 0.56 0.68 -14.76
N GLY A 63 1.25 -0.44 -14.99
CA GLY A 63 2.72 -0.52 -15.03
C GLY A 63 3.31 -1.16 -13.77
N THR A 64 4.63 -1.04 -13.59
CA THR A 64 5.35 -1.74 -12.51
C THR A 64 6.17 -0.82 -11.61
N LEU A 65 6.45 -1.34 -10.43
CA LEU A 65 7.40 -0.85 -9.44
C LEU A 65 8.46 -1.94 -9.25
N GLU A 66 9.74 -1.60 -9.37
CA GLU A 66 10.82 -2.56 -9.15
C GLU A 66 11.45 -2.34 -7.77
N ILE A 67 11.54 -3.42 -6.98
CA ILE A 67 12.24 -3.45 -5.69
C ILE A 67 13.14 -4.68 -5.69
N ASN A 68 14.46 -4.46 -5.53
CA ASN A 68 15.47 -5.54 -5.49
C ASN A 68 15.39 -6.52 -6.68
N GLY A 69 15.13 -6.01 -7.89
CA GLY A 69 14.99 -6.82 -9.11
C GLY A 69 13.66 -7.57 -9.24
N ILE A 70 12.71 -7.37 -8.33
CA ILE A 70 11.37 -7.94 -8.39
C ILE A 70 10.40 -6.86 -8.88
N GLU A 71 9.64 -7.17 -9.93
CA GLU A 71 8.60 -6.30 -10.46
C GLU A 71 7.25 -6.54 -9.76
N TYR A 72 6.65 -5.45 -9.27
CA TYR A 72 5.32 -5.42 -8.68
C TYR A 72 4.38 -4.61 -9.56
N VAL A 73 3.25 -5.20 -9.96
CA VAL A 73 2.24 -4.53 -10.81
C VAL A 73 1.37 -3.61 -9.97
N LEU A 74 1.19 -2.35 -10.41
CA LEU A 74 0.24 -1.43 -9.80
C LEU A 74 -1.19 -1.88 -10.14
N LYS A 75 -1.91 -2.41 -9.15
CA LYS A 75 -3.29 -2.93 -9.31
C LYS A 75 -4.36 -1.96 -8.87
N GLN A 76 -4.14 -1.28 -7.76
CA GLN A 76 -5.12 -0.39 -7.15
C GLN A 76 -4.44 0.74 -6.36
N SER A 77 -5.19 1.81 -6.13
CA SER A 77 -4.82 2.88 -5.20
C SER A 77 -6.05 3.33 -4.46
N LEU A 78 -5.95 3.43 -3.14
CA LEU A 78 -7.06 3.79 -2.27
C LEU A 78 -6.76 5.09 -1.52
N ALA A 79 -7.79 5.87 -1.27
CA ALA A 79 -7.72 7.12 -0.52
C ALA A 79 -8.38 6.95 0.84
N HIS A 80 -7.64 7.30 1.89
CA HIS A 80 -8.15 7.43 3.26
C HIS A 80 -8.27 8.91 3.61
N ALA A 81 -9.41 9.32 4.14
CA ALA A 81 -9.62 10.64 4.73
C ALA A 81 -10.43 10.46 6.02
N PHE A 82 -9.95 11.06 7.11
CA PHE A 82 -10.59 11.07 8.42
C PHE A 82 -10.90 12.52 8.82
#